data_AF-A0A844N068-F1
#
_entry.id   AF-A0A844N068-F1
#
_cell.length_a   1.000
_cell.length_b   1.000
_cell.length_c   1.000
_cell.angle_alpha   90.00
_cell.angle_beta   90.00
_cell.angle_gamma   90.00
#
_symmetry.space_group_name_H-M   'P 1'
#
loop_
_entity.id
_entity.type
_entity.pdbx_description
1 polymer ?
#
loop_
_entity_poly.entity_id
_entity_poly.type
_entity_poly.pdbx_seq_one_letter_code
_entity_poly.pdbx_strand_id
1 'polypeptide(L)'
;MPNPFPGMNPYLEQSDYWSDFHNHLITALAKDLIPKLLPKYRVVTDKWVYKVSGDMAIAIGRPDLTVQQNRRREQVTTTVTMTEPQALPVKVTVPLLQEVRQSYIEVKDAATKEVVTAIEILSPANKRGDGRQKYESKRQQVLDSLTHLVEIDLLRDGEPLPFLSNTTSHYRILVSRSDTRPTADLYPFNLGDRIPPFELPVRSEDTAPVVELQKLVDELYEQLGYDYFINYSAPPPPPWSESEVVKWLP
;
A
#
# COMPACT_ATOMS: atom_id res chain seq x y z
N MET A 1 10.63 -0.04 20.89
CA MET A 1 9.48 0.05 21.83
C MET A 1 8.27 -0.61 21.19
N PRO A 2 7.25 -1.06 21.95
CA PRO A 2 6.04 -1.60 21.33
C PRO A 2 5.32 -0.53 20.50
N ASN A 3 4.52 -0.97 19.54
CA ASN A 3 3.63 -0.10 18.79
C ASN A 3 2.70 0.66 19.76
N PRO A 4 2.69 2.01 19.75
CA PRO A 4 1.90 2.76 20.71
C PRO A 4 0.39 2.75 20.40
N PHE A 5 0.00 2.34 19.19
CA PHE A 5 -1.40 2.22 18.78
C PHE A 5 -1.95 0.80 19.04
N PRO A 6 -3.24 0.65 19.43
CA PRO A 6 -3.85 -0.66 19.64
C PRO A 6 -3.84 -1.58 18.41
N GLY A 7 -3.87 -0.99 17.22
CA GLY A 7 -3.86 -1.66 15.93
C GLY A 7 -2.90 -1.01 14.96
N MET A 8 -3.42 -0.56 13.82
CA MET A 8 -2.60 0.09 12.81
C MET A 8 -2.03 1.42 13.31
N ASN A 9 -0.74 1.65 13.07
CA ASN A 9 -0.08 2.91 13.39
C ASN A 9 -0.13 3.85 12.18
N PRO A 10 -0.88 4.97 12.23
CA PRO A 10 -1.09 5.83 11.06
C PRO A 10 0.19 6.54 10.61
N TYR A 11 1.23 6.61 11.44
CA TYR A 11 2.52 7.16 11.04
C TYR A 11 3.27 6.28 10.05
N LEU A 12 3.00 4.96 10.03
CA LEU A 12 3.58 4.03 9.05
C LEU A 12 3.07 4.30 7.62
N GLU A 13 1.96 5.03 7.47
CA GLU A 13 1.39 5.39 6.18
C GLU A 13 2.17 6.51 5.46
N GLN A 14 3.18 7.10 6.11
CA GLN A 14 4.08 8.06 5.47
C GLN A 14 4.81 7.41 4.28
N SER A 15 5.03 8.19 3.21
CA SER A 15 5.66 7.71 1.98
C SER A 15 7.00 7.01 2.22
N ASP A 16 7.75 7.50 3.21
CA ASP A 16 9.09 7.06 3.53
C ASP A 16 9.10 5.70 4.24
N TYR A 17 7.99 5.32 4.88
CA TYR A 17 7.87 4.10 5.68
C TYR A 17 6.96 3.05 5.04
N TRP A 18 5.87 3.48 4.41
CA TRP A 18 4.83 2.57 3.95
C TRP A 18 5.37 1.54 2.96
N SER A 19 6.19 1.95 1.99
CA SER A 19 6.72 1.04 0.98
C SER A 19 7.58 -0.07 1.59
N ASP A 20 8.32 0.22 2.66
CA ASP A 20 9.17 -0.77 3.32
C ASP A 20 8.34 -1.66 4.25
N PHE A 21 7.47 -1.05 5.06
CA PHE A 21 6.54 -1.75 5.95
C PHE A 21 5.64 -2.73 5.18
N HIS A 22 5.07 -2.29 4.05
CA HIS A 22 4.19 -3.09 3.20
C HIS A 22 4.87 -4.35 2.67
N ASN A 23 6.11 -4.24 2.17
CA ASN A 23 6.85 -5.39 1.66
C ASN A 23 7.24 -6.37 2.77
N HIS A 24 7.62 -5.86 3.94
CA HIS A 24 7.91 -6.70 5.10
C HIS A 24 6.65 -7.40 5.61
N LEU A 25 5.50 -6.70 5.64
CA LEU A 25 4.21 -7.27 6.05
C LEU A 25 3.76 -8.41 5.14
N ILE A 26 3.89 -8.25 3.82
CA ILE A 26 3.61 -9.32 2.85
C ILE A 26 4.50 -10.54 3.12
N THR A 27 5.78 -10.31 3.36
CA THR A 27 6.75 -11.40 3.60
C THR A 27 6.46 -12.09 4.94
N ALA A 28 6.14 -11.34 5.99
CA ALA A 28 5.80 -11.86 7.30
C ALA A 28 4.50 -12.67 7.26
N LEU A 29 3.46 -12.16 6.59
CA LEU A 29 2.20 -12.86 6.39
C LEU A 29 2.40 -14.16 5.61
N ALA A 30 3.17 -14.13 4.52
CA ALA A 30 3.46 -15.35 3.78
C ALA A 30 4.17 -16.41 4.65
N LYS A 31 5.16 -15.98 5.46
CA LYS A 31 5.88 -16.87 6.38
C LYS A 31 4.98 -17.46 7.48
N ASP A 32 4.07 -16.67 8.04
CA ASP A 32 3.11 -17.13 9.05
C ASP A 32 2.09 -18.13 8.48
N LEU A 33 1.69 -17.92 7.21
CA LEU A 33 0.71 -18.78 6.54
C LEU A 33 1.28 -20.15 6.11
N ILE A 34 2.55 -20.21 5.69
CA ILE A 34 3.18 -21.46 5.22
C ILE A 34 2.95 -22.65 6.17
N PRO A 35 3.34 -22.61 7.46
CA PRO A 35 3.19 -23.77 8.35
C PRO A 35 1.72 -24.14 8.62
N LYS A 36 0.78 -23.20 8.47
CA LYS A 36 -0.67 -23.42 8.66
C LYS A 36 -1.33 -24.10 7.45
N LEU A 37 -0.69 -24.03 6.29
CA LEU A 37 -1.24 -24.41 4.99
C LEU A 37 -0.57 -25.66 4.40
N LEU A 38 0.64 -26.00 4.87
CA LEU A 38 1.32 -27.21 4.47
C LEU A 38 0.61 -28.47 5.00
N PRO A 39 0.70 -29.61 4.27
CA PRO A 39 1.38 -29.77 2.98
C PRO A 39 0.47 -29.49 1.76
N LYS A 40 -0.84 -29.34 1.96
CA LYS A 40 -1.82 -29.29 0.86
C LYS A 40 -1.71 -28.02 0.02
N TYR A 41 -1.32 -26.90 0.65
CA TYR A 41 -1.24 -25.61 0.01
C TYR A 41 0.17 -25.04 0.05
N ARG A 42 0.56 -24.41 -1.06
CA ARG A 42 1.79 -23.65 -1.20
C ARG A 42 1.48 -22.16 -1.23
N VAL A 43 2.16 -21.39 -0.40
CA VAL A 43 2.11 -19.93 -0.43
C VAL A 43 3.17 -19.40 -1.39
N VAL A 44 2.77 -18.52 -2.31
CA VAL A 44 3.66 -17.88 -3.29
C VAL A 44 3.51 -16.38 -3.17
N THR A 45 4.64 -15.68 -3.02
CA THR A 45 4.71 -14.22 -3.18
C THR A 45 5.16 -13.92 -4.60
N ASP A 46 4.34 -13.23 -5.37
CA ASP A 46 4.71 -12.77 -6.73
C ASP A 46 4.68 -11.24 -6.80
N LYS A 47 5.31 -10.66 -7.84
CA LYS A 47 5.39 -9.22 -8.07
C LYS A 47 4.68 -8.86 -9.38
N TRP A 48 3.64 -8.05 -9.27
CA TRP A 48 3.02 -7.44 -10.42
C TRP A 48 3.75 -6.15 -10.79
N VAL A 49 4.26 -6.05 -12.02
CA VAL A 49 5.00 -4.87 -12.51
C VAL A 49 4.18 -4.17 -13.58
N TYR A 50 3.86 -2.88 -13.36
CA TYR A 50 3.16 -2.06 -14.35
C TYR A 50 3.64 -0.61 -14.32
N LYS A 51 3.48 0.08 -15.44
CA LYS A 51 3.89 1.49 -15.59
C LYS A 51 2.73 2.44 -15.29
N VAL A 52 2.96 3.47 -14.48
CA VAL A 52 1.96 4.49 -14.12
C VAL A 52 2.51 5.86 -14.50
N SER A 53 1.61 6.75 -14.95
CA SER A 53 1.94 8.17 -15.13
C SER A 53 2.37 8.75 -13.78
N GLY A 54 3.60 9.24 -13.65
CA GLY A 54 4.09 9.74 -12.38
C GLY A 54 3.25 10.92 -11.87
N ASP A 55 2.61 10.77 -10.71
CA ASP A 55 2.06 11.90 -9.99
C ASP A 55 3.23 12.81 -9.56
N MET A 56 3.16 14.10 -9.90
CA MET A 56 4.17 15.10 -9.54
C MET A 56 4.44 15.17 -8.03
N ALA A 57 3.53 14.65 -7.18
CA ALA A 57 3.68 14.59 -5.73
C ALA A 57 4.51 13.40 -5.22
N ILE A 58 4.69 12.34 -6.02
CA ILE A 58 5.42 11.11 -5.61
C ILE A 58 6.90 11.17 -6.05
N ALA A 59 7.28 12.16 -6.87
CA ALA A 59 8.56 12.18 -7.58
C ALA A 59 9.45 13.43 -7.34
N ILE A 60 9.20 14.25 -6.31
CA ILE A 60 10.14 15.32 -5.91
C ILE A 60 10.89 14.86 -4.65
N GLY A 61 11.74 13.86 -4.82
CA GLY A 61 12.48 13.25 -3.72
C GLY A 61 13.79 12.63 -4.16
N ARG A 62 14.61 13.38 -4.91
CA ARG A 62 16.09 13.32 -4.94
C ARG A 62 16.68 14.16 -6.09
N PRO A 63 17.01 15.43 -5.87
CA PRO A 63 18.09 16.08 -6.58
C PRO A 63 19.36 15.97 -5.71
N ASP A 64 20.19 14.96 -5.99
CA ASP A 64 21.61 15.05 -5.65
C ASP A 64 22.23 16.05 -6.64
N LEU A 65 23.05 16.96 -6.11
CA LEU A 65 23.84 18.03 -6.75
C LEU A 65 23.34 19.46 -6.48
N THR A 66 23.72 19.97 -5.31
CA THR A 66 23.95 21.40 -5.09
C THR A 66 25.12 21.88 -5.96
N VAL A 67 24.84 22.47 -7.12
CA VAL A 67 25.83 23.30 -7.84
C VAL A 67 25.61 24.74 -7.41
N GLN A 68 26.48 25.21 -6.52
CA GLN A 68 26.55 26.59 -6.08
C GLN A 68 27.08 27.45 -7.24
N GLN A 69 26.20 28.10 -8.00
CA GLN A 69 26.62 29.04 -9.05
C GLN A 69 27.02 30.38 -8.41
N ASN A 70 28.32 30.63 -8.41
CA ASN A 70 28.94 31.89 -8.01
C ASN A 70 28.54 33.01 -8.99
N ARG A 71 27.67 33.95 -8.57
CA ARG A 71 27.27 35.10 -9.39
C ARG A 71 28.39 36.14 -9.38
N ARG A 72 29.23 36.15 -10.42
CA ARG A 72 30.04 37.31 -10.78
C ARG A 72 29.16 38.29 -11.57
N ARG A 73 28.99 39.49 -11.03
CA ARG A 73 28.24 40.60 -11.67
C ARG A 73 29.20 41.29 -12.64
N GLU A 74 28.94 41.19 -13.94
CA GLU A 74 29.52 42.08 -14.94
C GLU A 74 28.37 42.82 -15.66
N GLN A 75 28.40 44.15 -15.58
CA GLN A 75 27.49 45.03 -16.29
C GLN A 75 28.00 45.20 -17.72
N VAL A 76 27.17 44.91 -18.72
CA VAL A 76 27.43 45.29 -20.11
C VAL A 76 26.22 46.03 -20.67
N THR A 77 26.51 47.21 -21.22
CA THR A 77 25.59 48.19 -21.82
C THR A 77 25.02 47.67 -23.14
N THR A 78 23.73 47.92 -23.37
CA THR A 78 22.93 47.37 -24.47
C THR A 78 23.12 48.15 -25.77
N THR A 79 23.44 47.46 -26.86
CA THR A 79 23.14 47.87 -28.25
C THR A 79 22.07 46.93 -28.81
N VAL A 80 20.98 47.49 -29.34
CA VAL A 80 19.84 46.72 -29.85
C VAL A 80 20.06 46.44 -31.34
N THR A 81 20.24 45.18 -31.69
CA THR A 81 20.19 44.67 -33.06
C THR A 81 18.96 43.78 -33.18
N MET A 82 18.03 44.12 -34.09
CA MET A 82 16.86 43.29 -34.36
C MET A 82 17.33 41.98 -34.98
N THR A 83 17.23 40.90 -34.21
CA THR A 83 17.56 39.54 -34.62
C THR A 83 16.25 38.77 -34.73
N GLU A 84 16.08 37.97 -35.79
CA GLU A 84 14.93 37.08 -35.94
C GLU A 84 14.76 36.21 -34.68
N PRO A 85 13.51 35.90 -34.24
CA PRO A 85 13.30 35.13 -33.03
C PRO A 85 13.82 33.70 -33.22
N GLN A 86 15.05 33.45 -32.77
CA GLN A 86 15.56 32.10 -32.58
C GLN A 86 14.69 31.43 -31.52
N ALA A 87 14.15 30.25 -31.84
CA ALA A 87 13.44 29.42 -30.89
C ALA A 87 14.42 29.00 -29.78
N LEU A 88 14.37 29.68 -28.64
CA LEU A 88 15.15 29.35 -27.46
C LEU A 88 14.52 28.13 -26.77
N PRO A 89 15.33 27.17 -26.29
CA PRO A 89 14.80 25.98 -25.63
C PRO A 89 14.07 26.37 -24.34
N VAL A 90 12.77 26.06 -24.27
CA VAL A 90 11.98 26.16 -23.04
C VAL A 90 12.08 24.84 -22.29
N LYS A 91 12.52 24.89 -21.04
CA LYS A 91 12.51 23.71 -20.16
C LYS A 91 11.07 23.35 -19.85
N VAL A 92 10.63 22.19 -20.34
CA VAL A 92 9.33 21.60 -20.04
C VAL A 92 9.51 20.35 -19.19
N THR A 93 8.56 20.07 -18.31
CA THR A 93 8.51 18.80 -17.58
C THR A 93 7.87 17.75 -18.47
N VAL A 94 8.59 16.66 -18.74
CA VAL A 94 8.06 15.51 -19.48
C VAL A 94 7.54 14.49 -18.46
N PRO A 95 6.28 14.02 -18.57
CA PRO A 95 5.77 12.98 -17.68
C PRO A 95 6.56 11.69 -17.92
N LEU A 96 7.28 11.23 -16.91
CA LEU A 96 7.95 9.94 -16.92
C LEU A 96 7.02 8.87 -16.37
N LEU A 97 6.96 7.73 -17.06
CA LEU A 97 6.26 6.56 -16.55
C LEU A 97 7.11 5.89 -15.47
N GLN A 98 6.56 5.74 -14.27
CA GLN A 98 7.21 5.02 -13.18
C GLN A 98 6.80 3.55 -13.21
N GLU A 99 7.77 2.64 -13.10
CA GLU A 99 7.48 1.22 -12.86
C GLU A 99 7.09 1.00 -11.41
N VAL A 100 5.86 0.55 -11.20
CA VAL A 100 5.32 0.17 -9.90
C VAL A 100 5.40 -1.35 -9.77
N ARG A 101 6.02 -1.84 -8.69
CA ARG A 101 6.07 -3.25 -8.34
C ARG A 101 5.18 -3.48 -7.13
N GLN A 102 4.13 -4.27 -7.27
CA GLN A 102 3.22 -4.63 -6.18
C GLN A 102 3.37 -6.11 -5.88
N SER A 103 3.87 -6.41 -4.69
CA SER A 103 3.92 -7.78 -4.19
C SER A 103 2.51 -8.20 -3.74
N TYR A 104 2.13 -9.44 -4.02
CA TYR A 104 0.87 -10.03 -3.54
C TYR A 104 1.08 -11.51 -3.20
N ILE A 105 0.12 -12.11 -2.48
CA ILE A 105 0.22 -13.51 -2.03
C ILE A 105 -0.82 -14.36 -2.74
N GLU A 106 -0.40 -15.50 -3.27
CA GLU A 106 -1.26 -16.54 -3.78
C GLU A 106 -1.11 -17.81 -2.93
N VAL A 107 -2.23 -18.33 -2.46
CA VAL A 107 -2.34 -19.65 -1.85
C VAL A 107 -2.76 -20.62 -2.95
N LYS A 108 -1.85 -21.53 -3.30
CA LYS A 108 -2.03 -22.50 -4.38
C LYS A 108 -2.20 -23.90 -3.84
N ASP A 109 -3.06 -24.68 -4.46
CA ASP A 109 -3.09 -26.13 -4.26
C ASP A 109 -1.73 -26.72 -4.70
N ALA A 110 -1.07 -27.48 -3.82
CA ALA A 110 0.26 -28.00 -4.09
C ALA A 110 0.28 -29.05 -5.20
N ALA A 111 -0.81 -29.78 -5.40
CA ALA A 111 -0.93 -30.83 -6.40
C ALA A 111 -1.34 -30.27 -7.77
N THR A 112 -2.39 -29.43 -7.79
CA THR A 112 -2.95 -28.91 -9.06
C THR A 112 -2.32 -27.60 -9.51
N LYS A 113 -1.62 -26.88 -8.61
CA LYS A 113 -1.08 -25.52 -8.80
C LYS A 113 -2.14 -24.44 -9.02
N GLU A 114 -3.42 -24.77 -8.87
CA GLU A 114 -4.52 -23.81 -8.97
C GLU A 114 -4.44 -22.79 -7.83
N VAL A 115 -4.71 -21.52 -8.13
CA VAL A 115 -4.84 -20.48 -7.11
C VAL A 115 -6.17 -20.67 -6.40
N VAL A 116 -6.10 -20.96 -5.12
CA VAL A 116 -7.28 -21.09 -4.25
C VAL A 116 -7.64 -19.73 -3.68
N THR A 117 -6.67 -19.00 -3.15
CA THR A 117 -6.91 -17.68 -2.52
C THR A 117 -5.85 -16.67 -2.92
N ALA A 118 -6.28 -15.50 -3.39
CA ALA A 118 -5.45 -14.34 -3.60
C ALA A 118 -5.59 -13.39 -2.40
N ILE A 119 -4.45 -12.97 -1.82
CA ILE A 119 -4.40 -11.99 -0.74
C ILE A 119 -3.68 -10.74 -1.24
N GLU A 120 -4.38 -9.62 -1.21
CA GLU A 120 -3.91 -8.31 -1.62
C GLU A 120 -3.82 -7.40 -0.39
N ILE A 121 -2.61 -6.94 -0.07
CA ILE A 121 -2.42 -5.84 0.88
C ILE A 121 -2.34 -4.57 0.05
N LEU A 122 -3.27 -3.64 0.25
CA LEU A 122 -3.34 -2.45 -0.60
C LEU A 122 -2.12 -1.55 -0.41
N SER A 123 -1.70 -0.92 -1.50
CA SER A 123 -0.74 0.19 -1.50
C SER A 123 -1.44 1.49 -1.90
N PRO A 124 -0.84 2.68 -1.66
CA PRO A 124 -1.44 3.95 -2.05
C PRO A 124 -1.80 4.01 -3.54
N ALA A 125 -1.00 3.36 -4.40
CA ALA A 125 -1.27 3.30 -5.83
C ALA A 125 -2.59 2.57 -6.16
N ASN A 126 -3.07 1.66 -5.32
CA ASN A 126 -4.33 0.94 -5.54
C ASN A 126 -5.57 1.82 -5.28
N LYS A 127 -5.41 2.98 -4.62
CA LYS A 127 -6.52 3.84 -4.18
C LYS A 127 -6.63 5.16 -4.96
N ARG A 128 -5.73 5.44 -5.91
CA ARG A 128 -5.72 6.67 -6.73
C ARG A 128 -5.22 6.48 -8.16
N GLY A 129 -5.61 7.40 -9.04
CA GLY A 129 -5.09 7.53 -10.41
C GLY A 129 -5.17 6.25 -11.26
N ASP A 130 -4.21 6.09 -12.18
CA ASP A 130 -4.13 4.92 -13.07
C ASP A 130 -3.92 3.61 -12.30
N GLY A 131 -3.26 3.68 -11.14
CA GLY A 131 -3.00 2.50 -10.30
C GLY A 131 -4.29 1.90 -9.74
N ARG A 132 -5.26 2.75 -9.38
CA ARG A 132 -6.59 2.31 -8.97
C ARG A 132 -7.31 1.57 -10.08
N GLN A 133 -7.37 2.14 -11.27
CA GLN A 133 -8.08 1.54 -12.41
C GLN A 133 -7.52 0.15 -12.76
N LYS A 134 -6.18 0.03 -12.72
CA LYS A 134 -5.49 -1.24 -12.95
C LYS A 134 -5.79 -2.27 -11.87
N TYR A 135 -5.81 -1.84 -10.61
CA TYR A 135 -6.13 -2.72 -9.51
C TYR A 135 -7.60 -3.15 -9.53
N GLU A 136 -8.55 -2.25 -9.79
CA GLU A 136 -9.97 -2.59 -9.92
C GLU A 136 -10.20 -3.60 -11.06
N SER A 137 -9.47 -3.46 -12.18
CA SER A 137 -9.50 -4.44 -13.26
C SER A 137 -8.99 -5.81 -12.82
N LYS A 138 -7.85 -5.88 -12.11
CA LYS A 138 -7.32 -7.13 -11.52
C LYS A 138 -8.30 -7.73 -10.52
N ARG A 139 -8.87 -6.89 -9.64
CA ARG A 139 -9.85 -7.27 -8.63
C ARG A 139 -11.06 -7.92 -9.28
N GLN A 140 -11.59 -7.34 -10.36
CA GLN A 140 -12.71 -7.93 -11.09
C GLN A 140 -12.35 -9.30 -11.69
N GLN A 141 -11.15 -9.47 -12.26
CA GLN A 141 -10.69 -10.77 -12.78
C GLN A 141 -10.67 -11.86 -11.69
N VAL A 142 -10.25 -11.53 -10.46
CA VAL A 142 -10.27 -12.47 -9.34
C VAL A 142 -11.71 -12.80 -8.93
N LEU A 143 -12.56 -11.77 -8.82
CA LEU A 143 -13.98 -11.91 -8.44
C LEU A 143 -14.80 -12.73 -9.46
N ASP A 144 -14.45 -12.67 -10.75
CA ASP A 144 -15.05 -13.45 -11.84
C ASP A 144 -14.53 -14.90 -11.90
N SER A 145 -13.50 -15.23 -11.12
CA SER A 145 -12.90 -16.58 -11.06
C SER A 145 -13.38 -17.39 -9.86
N LEU A 146 -13.01 -18.67 -9.78
CA LEU A 146 -13.25 -19.51 -8.61
C LEU A 146 -12.26 -19.26 -7.45
N THR A 147 -11.32 -18.31 -7.61
CA THR A 147 -10.34 -17.92 -6.59
C THR A 147 -11.00 -17.08 -5.51
N HIS A 148 -10.78 -17.37 -4.22
CA HIS A 148 -11.19 -16.49 -3.12
C HIS A 148 -10.32 -15.22 -3.10
N LEU A 149 -10.88 -14.09 -2.68
CA LEU A 149 -10.16 -12.83 -2.55
C LEU A 149 -10.14 -12.38 -1.08
N VAL A 150 -8.95 -12.08 -0.56
CA VAL A 150 -8.75 -11.35 0.69
C VAL A 150 -8.09 -10.02 0.37
N GLU A 151 -8.71 -8.91 0.74
CA GLU A 151 -8.22 -7.56 0.50
C GLU A 151 -8.03 -6.84 1.84
N ILE A 152 -6.80 -6.42 2.13
CA ILE A 152 -6.38 -5.82 3.40
C ILE A 152 -6.03 -4.35 3.13
N ASP A 153 -6.88 -3.44 3.59
CA ASP A 153 -6.68 -1.99 3.49
C ASP A 153 -6.29 -1.42 4.85
N LEU A 154 -5.00 -1.14 5.01
CA LEU A 154 -4.43 -0.47 6.19
C LEU A 154 -4.10 1.00 5.90
N LEU A 155 -4.72 1.59 4.87
CA LEU A 155 -4.47 2.97 4.45
C LEU A 155 -5.70 3.84 4.70
N ARG A 156 -5.51 4.99 5.35
CA ARG A 156 -6.53 6.01 5.53
C ARG A 156 -6.69 6.88 4.31
N ASP A 157 -5.57 7.21 3.66
CA ASP A 157 -5.54 8.03 2.45
C ASP A 157 -6.08 7.27 1.23
N GLY A 158 -6.61 8.03 0.28
CA GLY A 158 -7.21 7.53 -0.94
C GLY A 158 -8.64 7.01 -0.78
N GLU A 159 -9.34 6.90 -1.90
CA GLU A 159 -10.72 6.44 -1.92
C GLU A 159 -10.80 4.93 -1.61
N PRO A 160 -11.73 4.47 -0.76
CA PRO A 160 -11.99 3.05 -0.59
C PRO A 160 -12.35 2.35 -1.90
N LEU A 161 -12.02 1.06 -2.00
CA LEU A 161 -12.40 0.25 -3.16
C LEU A 161 -13.91 -0.05 -3.16
N PRO A 162 -14.51 -0.29 -4.34
CA PRO A 162 -15.96 -0.38 -4.46
C PRO A 162 -16.52 -1.66 -3.82
N PHE A 163 -17.49 -1.48 -2.92
CA PHE A 163 -18.39 -2.50 -2.41
C PHE A 163 -19.73 -1.85 -2.00
N LEU A 164 -20.82 -2.63 -1.98
CA LEU A 164 -22.15 -2.12 -1.65
C LEU A 164 -22.37 -2.20 -0.12
N SER A 165 -22.03 -1.13 0.61
CA SER A 165 -22.33 -1.01 2.04
C SER A 165 -22.28 0.45 2.50
N ASN A 166 -23.04 0.78 3.54
CA ASN A 166 -22.99 2.08 4.22
C ASN A 166 -21.96 2.12 5.36
N THR A 167 -21.19 1.04 5.55
CA THR A 167 -20.20 0.93 6.63
C THR A 167 -19.01 1.84 6.36
N THR A 168 -18.77 2.79 7.27
CA THR A 168 -17.61 3.67 7.24
C THR A 168 -16.53 3.17 8.20
N SER A 169 -15.29 3.16 7.74
CA SER A 169 -14.11 2.82 8.54
C SER A 169 -12.87 3.39 7.87
N HIS A 170 -11.82 3.60 8.66
CA HIS A 170 -10.51 3.93 8.15
C HIS A 170 -9.85 2.71 7.51
N TYR A 171 -9.82 1.60 8.24
CA TYR A 171 -9.17 0.36 7.83
C TYR A 171 -10.20 -0.75 7.68
N ARG A 172 -9.92 -1.71 6.79
CA ARG A 172 -10.82 -2.83 6.57
C ARG A 172 -10.11 -4.06 6.02
N ILE A 173 -10.65 -5.22 6.35
CA ILE A 173 -10.32 -6.48 5.69
C ILE A 173 -11.59 -6.99 5.01
N LEU A 174 -11.51 -7.29 3.72
CA LEU A 174 -12.59 -7.88 2.95
C LEU A 174 -12.24 -9.33 2.62
N VAL A 175 -13.12 -10.27 2.95
CA VAL A 175 -12.99 -11.69 2.60
C VAL A 175 -14.14 -12.07 1.68
N SER A 176 -13.85 -12.21 0.38
CA SER A 176 -14.81 -12.66 -0.63
C SER A 176 -14.54 -14.11 -1.02
N ARG A 177 -15.35 -15.03 -0.49
CA ARG A 177 -15.28 -16.44 -0.85
C ARG A 177 -16.02 -16.69 -2.17
N SER A 178 -15.41 -17.43 -3.10
CA SER A 178 -15.98 -17.65 -4.43
C SER A 178 -17.32 -18.39 -4.40
N ASP A 179 -17.53 -19.27 -3.41
CA ASP A 179 -18.74 -20.05 -3.20
C ASP A 179 -19.91 -19.28 -2.57
N THR A 180 -19.65 -18.13 -1.94
CA THR A 180 -20.70 -17.28 -1.32
C THR A 180 -20.96 -15.98 -2.09
N ARG A 181 -20.33 -15.79 -3.24
CA ARG A 181 -20.55 -14.59 -4.07
C ARG A 181 -22.02 -14.48 -4.52
N PRO A 182 -22.58 -13.25 -4.57
CA PRO A 182 -21.89 -11.96 -4.55
C PRO A 182 -21.62 -11.39 -3.13
N THR A 183 -21.88 -12.14 -2.07
CA THR A 183 -21.63 -11.66 -0.69
C THR A 183 -20.17 -11.83 -0.26
N ALA A 184 -19.72 -10.98 0.66
CA ALA A 184 -18.37 -11.00 1.23
C ALA A 184 -18.42 -10.52 2.69
N ASP A 185 -17.48 -11.00 3.52
CA ASP A 185 -17.33 -10.53 4.90
C ASP A 185 -16.46 -9.29 4.92
N LEU A 186 -16.96 -8.22 5.56
CA LEU A 186 -16.20 -7.00 5.81
C LEU A 186 -15.89 -6.91 7.30
N TYR A 187 -14.61 -6.77 7.63
CA TYR A 187 -14.10 -6.51 8.96
C TYR A 187 -13.63 -5.05 9.03
N PRO A 188 -14.52 -4.09 9.33
CA PRO A 188 -14.16 -2.68 9.49
C PRO A 188 -13.49 -2.45 10.84
N PHE A 189 -12.47 -1.59 10.89
CA PHE A 189 -11.84 -1.17 12.14
C PHE A 189 -11.18 0.22 12.01
N ASN A 190 -10.92 0.86 13.14
CA ASN A 190 -10.37 2.20 13.22
C ASN A 190 -9.17 2.26 14.17
N LEU A 191 -8.62 3.46 14.38
CA LEU A 191 -7.38 3.68 15.12
C LEU A 191 -7.38 3.12 16.55
N GLY A 192 -8.53 3.18 17.24
CA GLY A 192 -8.67 2.68 18.60
C GLY A 192 -8.89 1.18 18.70
N ASP A 193 -9.04 0.50 17.57
CA ASP A 193 -9.37 -0.92 17.50
C ASP A 193 -8.11 -1.74 17.24
N ARG A 194 -8.06 -2.95 17.79
CA ARG A 194 -7.10 -3.96 17.33
C ARG A 194 -7.50 -4.42 15.93
N ILE A 195 -6.52 -4.77 15.11
CA ILE A 195 -6.76 -5.38 13.80
C ILE A 195 -7.49 -6.72 14.04
N PRO A 196 -8.72 -6.88 13.50
CA PRO A 196 -9.52 -8.07 13.77
C PRO A 196 -8.87 -9.31 13.13
N PRO A 197 -8.86 -10.46 13.82
CA PRO A 197 -8.50 -11.72 13.19
C PRO A 197 -9.57 -12.11 12.16
N PHE A 198 -9.16 -12.82 11.13
CA PHE A 198 -10.07 -13.34 10.11
C PHE A 198 -9.65 -14.75 9.67
N GLU A 199 -10.60 -15.51 9.15
CA GLU A 199 -10.32 -16.81 8.55
C GLU A 199 -9.85 -16.65 7.11
N LEU A 200 -8.69 -17.19 6.78
CA LEU A 200 -8.21 -17.26 5.40
C LEU A 200 -9.02 -18.33 4.66
N PRO A 201 -9.82 -17.99 3.65
CA PRO A 201 -10.55 -18.99 2.90
C PRO A 201 -9.58 -19.92 2.19
N VAL A 202 -9.94 -21.20 2.20
CA VAL A 202 -9.31 -22.31 1.47
C VAL A 202 -10.45 -23.14 0.86
N ARG A 203 -10.17 -24.30 0.25
CA ARG A 203 -11.25 -25.16 -0.27
C ARG A 203 -12.20 -25.57 0.87
N SER A 204 -13.48 -25.72 0.55
CA SER A 204 -14.56 -25.89 1.53
C SER A 204 -14.46 -27.17 2.37
N GLU A 205 -13.71 -28.18 1.91
CA GLU A 205 -13.43 -29.39 2.67
C GLU A 205 -12.33 -29.24 3.74
N ASP A 206 -11.58 -28.14 3.73
CA ASP A 206 -10.47 -27.91 4.65
C ASP A 206 -10.81 -26.91 5.77
N THR A 207 -10.06 -26.98 6.86
CA THR A 207 -10.16 -26.00 7.94
C THR A 207 -9.44 -24.71 7.56
N ALA A 208 -10.19 -23.61 7.52
CA ALA A 208 -9.65 -22.28 7.26
C ALA A 208 -8.74 -21.84 8.42
N PRO A 209 -7.45 -21.52 8.17
CA PRO A 209 -6.57 -21.04 9.23
C PRO A 209 -6.91 -19.60 9.61
N VAL A 210 -6.81 -19.28 10.90
CA VAL A 210 -6.96 -17.92 11.41
C VAL A 210 -5.70 -17.11 11.15
N VAL A 211 -5.89 -15.91 10.62
CA VAL A 211 -4.85 -14.91 10.37
C VAL A 211 -4.90 -13.85 11.47
N GLU A 212 -3.79 -13.73 12.21
CA GLU A 212 -3.63 -12.76 13.30
C GLU A 212 -2.76 -11.58 12.84
N LEU A 213 -3.30 -10.74 11.95
CA LEU A 213 -2.54 -9.65 11.33
C LEU A 213 -2.00 -8.64 12.36
N GLN A 214 -2.73 -8.42 13.46
CA GLN A 214 -2.27 -7.59 14.58
C GLN A 214 -0.88 -7.99 15.07
N LYS A 215 -0.65 -9.29 15.30
CA LYS A 215 0.62 -9.81 15.79
C LYS A 215 1.76 -9.46 14.85
N LEU A 216 1.54 -9.61 13.54
CA LEU A 216 2.55 -9.32 12.52
C LEU A 216 2.89 -7.83 12.44
N VAL A 217 1.89 -6.96 12.58
CA VAL A 217 2.09 -5.50 12.60
C VAL A 217 2.93 -5.09 13.81
N ASP A 218 2.60 -5.60 15.00
CA ASP A 218 3.34 -5.28 16.22
C ASP A 218 4.78 -5.82 16.19
N GLU A 219 4.96 -7.07 15.75
CA GLU A 219 6.29 -7.67 15.59
C GLU A 219 7.16 -6.90 14.59
N LEU A 220 6.60 -6.50 13.44
CA LEU A 220 7.34 -5.71 12.45
C LEU A 220 7.65 -4.30 12.95
N TYR A 221 6.73 -3.70 13.71
CA TYR A 221 6.97 -2.40 14.31
C TYR A 221 8.24 -2.41 15.18
N GLU A 222 8.32 -3.41 16.06
CA GLU A 222 9.45 -3.59 16.97
C GLU A 222 10.73 -4.02 16.24
N GLN A 223 10.66 -5.01 15.35
CA GLN A 223 11.82 -5.56 14.64
C GLN A 223 12.52 -4.56 13.73
N LEU A 224 11.74 -3.68 13.09
CA LEU A 224 12.27 -2.64 12.20
C LEU A 224 12.61 -1.34 12.95
N GLY A 225 12.33 -1.27 14.26
CA GLY A 225 12.73 -0.16 15.12
C GLY A 225 12.09 1.18 14.72
N TYR A 226 10.84 1.15 14.27
CA TYR A 226 10.16 2.38 13.79
C TYR A 226 10.03 3.45 14.88
N ASP A 227 10.08 3.09 16.16
CA ASP A 227 10.08 4.03 17.27
C ASP A 227 11.29 4.99 17.27
N TYR A 228 12.39 4.62 16.63
CA TYR A 228 13.57 5.47 16.51
C TYR A 228 13.50 6.47 15.35
N PHE A 229 12.65 6.22 14.36
CA PHE A 229 12.62 7.00 13.12
C PHE A 229 11.33 7.82 12.96
N ILE A 230 10.22 7.36 13.54
CA ILE A 230 8.95 8.08 13.49
C ILE A 230 9.00 9.28 14.43
N ASN A 231 8.79 10.48 13.87
CA ASN A 231 8.61 11.69 14.65
C ASN A 231 7.14 11.85 15.09
N TYR A 232 6.81 11.37 16.29
CA TYR A 232 5.47 11.49 16.88
C TYR A 232 5.06 12.92 17.26
N SER A 233 5.99 13.88 17.27
CA SER A 233 5.65 15.31 17.47
C SER A 233 5.06 15.96 16.22
N ALA A 234 5.25 15.35 15.05
CA ALA A 234 4.60 15.76 13.81
C ALA A 234 3.24 15.04 13.67
N PRO A 235 2.30 15.59 12.89
CA PRO A 235 1.07 14.89 12.58
C PRO A 235 1.31 13.70 11.62
N PRO A 236 0.50 12.62 11.69
CA PRO A 236 0.53 11.56 10.67
C PRO A 236 -0.04 12.07 9.33
N PRO A 237 0.07 11.27 8.24
CA PRO A 237 -0.56 11.60 6.96
C PRO A 237 -2.07 11.80 7.09
N PRO A 238 -2.67 12.76 6.35
CA PRO A 238 -4.12 12.88 6.28
C PRO A 238 -4.75 11.66 5.61
N PRO A 239 -6.04 11.37 5.87
CA PRO A 239 -6.91 12.05 6.83
C PRO A 239 -6.65 11.58 8.27
N TRP A 240 -6.55 12.52 9.21
CA TRP A 240 -6.50 12.23 10.65
C TRP A 240 -7.14 13.38 11.45
N SER A 241 -7.51 13.08 12.70
CA SER A 241 -7.91 14.10 13.67
C SER A 241 -7.04 14.03 14.92
N GLU A 242 -6.73 15.19 15.51
CA GLU A 242 -5.88 15.26 16.69
C GLU A 242 -6.48 14.53 17.89
N SER A 243 -7.80 14.64 18.07
CA SER A 243 -8.53 13.96 19.14
C SER A 243 -8.46 12.43 19.08
N GLU A 244 -8.24 11.85 17.89
CA GLU A 244 -8.08 10.41 17.72
C GLU A 244 -6.65 9.96 18.04
N VAL A 245 -5.65 10.73 17.61
CA VAL A 245 -4.25 10.33 17.64
C VAL A 245 -3.58 10.64 18.98
N VAL A 246 -3.86 11.82 19.56
CA VAL A 246 -3.16 12.33 20.75
C VAL A 246 -3.24 11.40 21.97
N LYS A 247 -4.28 10.56 22.04
CA LYS A 247 -4.51 9.60 23.13
C LYS A 247 -3.51 8.44 23.15
N TRP A 248 -2.83 8.22 22.02
CA TRP A 248 -1.94 7.07 21.81
C TRP A 248 -0.48 7.49 21.63
N LEU A 249 -0.18 8.78 21.62
CA LEU A 249 1.21 9.24 21.45
C LEU A 249 2.03 8.93 22.72
N PRO A 250 3.32 8.56 22.56
CA PRO A 250 4.22 8.29 23.69
C PRO A 250 4.62 9.53 24.48
#